data_AF-W2QGE8-F1
#
_entry.id   AF-W2QGE8-F1
#
_cell.length_a   1.000
_cell.length_b   1.000
_cell.length_c   1.000
_cell.angle_alpha   90.00
_cell.angle_beta   90.00
_cell.angle_gamma   90.00
#
_symmetry.space_group_name_H-M   'P 1'
#
loop_
_entity.id
_entity.type
_entity.pdbx_description
1 polymer ?
#
loop_
_entity_poly.entity_id
_entity_poly.type
_entity_poly.pdbx_seq_one_letter_code
_entity_poly.pdbx_strand_id
1 'polypeptide(L)'
;MDATKQSQALQAANKQLEEEVDTLKLKLQRFQARVAAEKANNNGAVNQPQLPESPSSDTNSDGGSLKKLVDELKSKNTALQQELKKTQRALVREVGEDVPLEEIVGNTDNAASGASRRGRAQQIIMLKTKVKKLQTRLATMRPGTTSPDPHDLGNVLDVDQRAQQDLSGQQMHRQKLLDQLTTQRDELQERLHRLTRNYDALKARAQILDREKHETRDKFQVLVDKSRTDDALVDALQRQLETWKTKLHDARRARTADSSKCTSQDERVELERLRKIVAEHKSRGGDRSTGAMPQPSEISQYRAIAVEKERLTEVVRSLKAQVEDKDKQLRSLQESHSSSDLLQATPPSPSLPPIGDESVSRLPRRPSRIPLPSGGPPPPSAVIMEQQQQQLKHEMETLCKTFRETVREKDERIAELEQHRQSTAQSSTTGTDVNAMSQQLRELQEENDFLRQEFDKLKTRYEALTKPPASVSRKKSRSKEK
;
A
#
# COMPACT_ATOMS: atom_id res chain seq x y z
N MET A 1 -3.64 -14.26 -25.18
CA MET A 1 -4.03 -15.44 -24.37
C MET A 1 -4.24 -15.10 -22.90
N ASP A 2 -3.50 -14.16 -22.28
CA ASP A 2 -3.68 -13.86 -20.84
C ASP A 2 -4.75 -12.81 -20.49
N ALA A 3 -5.03 -11.84 -21.37
CA ALA A 3 -6.08 -10.84 -21.13
C ALA A 3 -7.49 -11.46 -21.05
N THR A 4 -7.76 -12.50 -21.85
CA THR A 4 -9.02 -13.26 -21.80
C THR A 4 -9.14 -14.08 -20.53
N LYS A 5 -8.04 -14.64 -20.02
CA LYS A 5 -8.00 -15.35 -18.72
C LYS A 5 -8.20 -14.40 -17.55
N GLN A 6 -7.60 -13.21 -17.60
CA GLN A 6 -7.77 -12.19 -16.57
C GLN A 6 -9.20 -11.62 -16.56
N SER A 7 -9.80 -11.42 -17.73
CA SER A 7 -11.21 -11.01 -17.86
C SER A 7 -12.17 -12.09 -17.34
N GLN A 8 -11.93 -13.37 -17.64
CA GLN A 8 -12.70 -14.48 -17.07
C GLN A 8 -12.53 -14.61 -15.56
N ALA A 9 -11.32 -14.38 -15.03
CA ALA A 9 -11.07 -14.40 -13.59
C ALA A 9 -11.82 -13.26 -12.86
N LEU A 10 -11.84 -12.05 -13.44
CA LEU A 10 -12.61 -10.93 -12.91
C LEU A 10 -14.12 -11.18 -13.00
N GLN A 11 -14.59 -11.81 -14.07
CA GLN A 11 -16.00 -12.18 -14.21
C GLN A 11 -16.42 -13.25 -13.19
N ALA A 12 -15.55 -14.22 -12.90
CA ALA A 12 -15.79 -15.20 -11.85
C ALA A 12 -15.79 -14.56 -10.45
N ALA A 13 -14.87 -13.62 -10.19
CA ALA A 13 -14.83 -12.89 -8.92
C ALA A 13 -16.07 -12.00 -8.71
N ASN A 14 -16.54 -11.32 -9.76
CA ASN A 14 -17.79 -10.55 -9.70
C ASN A 14 -19.00 -11.44 -9.41
N LYS A 15 -19.07 -12.63 -10.01
CA LYS A 15 -20.14 -13.58 -9.75
C LYS A 15 -20.12 -14.08 -8.29
N GLN A 16 -18.94 -14.33 -7.74
CA GLN A 16 -18.80 -14.70 -6.32
C GLN A 16 -19.23 -13.57 -5.39
N LEU A 17 -18.87 -12.33 -5.70
CA LEU A 17 -19.32 -11.16 -4.93
C LEU A 17 -20.84 -10.96 -5.00
N GLU A 18 -21.47 -11.21 -6.15
CA GLU A 18 -22.94 -11.18 -6.27
C GLU A 18 -23.61 -12.24 -5.38
N GLU A 19 -23.10 -13.48 -5.39
CA GLU A 19 -23.61 -14.57 -4.54
C GLU A 19 -23.41 -14.28 -3.04
N GLU A 20 -22.30 -13.65 -2.66
CA GLU A 20 -22.06 -13.20 -1.28
C GLU A 20 -23.00 -12.07 -0.87
N VAL A 21 -23.25 -11.09 -1.74
CA VAL A 21 -24.19 -10.00 -1.49
C VAL A 21 -25.60 -10.55 -1.28
N ASP A 22 -26.04 -11.51 -2.09
CA ASP A 22 -27.36 -12.13 -1.93
C ASP A 22 -27.45 -12.96 -0.65
N THR A 23 -26.38 -13.66 -0.29
CA THR A 23 -26.28 -14.38 0.98
C THR A 23 -26.35 -13.42 2.18
N LEU A 24 -25.66 -12.28 2.11
CA LEU A 24 -25.67 -11.24 3.14
C LEU A 24 -27.04 -10.56 3.25
N LYS A 25 -27.71 -10.28 2.13
CA LYS A 25 -29.09 -9.78 2.12
C LYS A 25 -30.04 -10.77 2.80
N LEU A 26 -29.92 -12.06 2.51
CA LEU A 26 -30.75 -13.10 3.15
C LEU A 26 -30.47 -13.19 4.66
N LYS A 27 -29.20 -13.09 5.07
CA LYS A 27 -28.82 -13.04 6.51
C LYS A 27 -29.41 -11.80 7.19
N LEU A 28 -29.31 -10.62 6.55
CA LEU A 28 -29.89 -9.38 7.08
C LEU A 28 -31.40 -9.49 7.23
N GLN A 29 -32.09 -10.06 6.23
CA GLN A 29 -33.53 -10.30 6.29
C GLN A 29 -33.91 -11.24 7.44
N ARG A 30 -33.13 -12.32 7.66
CA ARG A 30 -33.33 -13.23 8.81
C ARG A 30 -33.06 -12.56 10.14
N PHE A 31 -32.04 -11.69 10.23
CA PHE A 31 -31.78 -10.90 11.43
C PHE A 31 -32.91 -9.92 11.73
N GLN A 32 -33.41 -9.22 10.73
CA GLN A 32 -34.56 -8.33 10.88
C GLN A 32 -35.81 -9.10 11.30
N ALA A 33 -36.06 -10.29 10.74
CA ALA A 33 -37.16 -11.16 11.17
C ALA A 33 -37.00 -11.62 12.63
N ARG A 34 -35.79 -11.93 13.09
CA ARG A 34 -35.52 -12.28 14.49
C ARG A 34 -35.74 -11.10 15.43
N VAL A 35 -35.24 -9.91 15.07
CA VAL A 35 -35.46 -8.69 15.86
C VAL A 35 -36.94 -8.31 15.89
N ALA A 36 -37.68 -8.51 14.80
CA ALA A 36 -39.13 -8.30 14.77
C ALA A 36 -39.87 -9.32 15.66
N ALA A 37 -39.48 -10.60 15.63
CA ALA A 37 -40.04 -11.62 16.51
C ALA A 37 -39.70 -11.38 17.99
N GLU A 38 -38.50 -10.89 18.29
CA GLU A 38 -38.05 -10.57 19.65
C GLU A 38 -38.75 -9.31 20.19
N LYS A 39 -39.05 -8.33 19.34
CA LYS A 39 -39.93 -7.19 19.66
C LYS A 39 -41.38 -7.62 19.89
N ALA A 40 -41.88 -8.63 19.17
CA ALA A 40 -43.21 -9.19 19.40
C ALA A 40 -43.28 -10.00 20.71
N ASN A 41 -42.18 -10.64 21.12
CA ASN A 41 -42.12 -11.46 22.34
C ASN A 41 -41.93 -10.62 23.63
N ASN A 42 -41.41 -9.39 23.54
CA ASN A 42 -41.18 -8.53 24.71
C ASN A 42 -42.43 -7.80 25.26
N ASN A 43 -43.61 -8.06 24.68
CA ASN A 43 -44.90 -7.60 25.24
C ASN A 43 -45.65 -8.70 26.02
N GLY A 44 -45.06 -9.87 26.26
CA GLY A 44 -45.70 -10.99 26.96
C GLY A 44 -44.84 -11.52 28.11
N ALA A 45 -45.38 -11.42 29.32
CA ALA A 45 -44.75 -11.84 30.57
C ALA A 45 -44.54 -13.37 30.71
N VAL A 46 -43.44 -13.73 31.40
CA VAL A 46 -43.29 -14.82 32.38
C VAL A 46 -43.32 -16.30 31.89
N ASN A 47 -42.34 -17.06 32.44
CA ASN A 47 -42.18 -18.52 32.59
C ASN A 47 -41.30 -19.32 31.59
N GLN A 48 -40.25 -19.94 32.17
CA GLN A 48 -39.58 -21.19 31.77
C GLN A 48 -40.57 -22.40 31.84
N PRO A 49 -40.26 -23.64 31.38
CA PRO A 49 -39.01 -24.19 30.81
C PRO A 49 -39.18 -25.20 29.61
N GLN A 50 -38.03 -25.73 29.13
CA GLN A 50 -37.78 -27.03 28.46
C GLN A 50 -37.29 -27.05 27.00
N LEU A 51 -36.25 -27.90 26.83
CA LEU A 51 -35.58 -28.41 25.61
C LEU A 51 -36.56 -29.16 24.68
N PRO A 52 -36.27 -29.33 23.37
CA PRO A 52 -35.47 -30.50 22.94
C PRO A 52 -34.55 -30.29 21.71
N GLU A 53 -33.79 -31.34 21.41
CA GLU A 53 -32.61 -31.44 20.54
C GLU A 53 -32.81 -31.49 19.02
N SER A 54 -31.69 -31.23 18.31
CA SER A 54 -31.20 -31.83 17.04
C SER A 54 -31.63 -31.18 15.70
N PRO A 55 -30.94 -31.47 14.57
CA PRO A 55 -29.50 -31.29 14.28
C PRO A 55 -29.27 -30.61 12.90
N SER A 56 -28.13 -29.93 12.67
CA SER A 56 -27.36 -29.94 11.40
C SER A 56 -26.44 -28.73 11.20
N SER A 57 -25.22 -29.06 10.73
CA SER A 57 -24.31 -28.29 9.86
C SER A 57 -23.56 -27.07 10.41
N ASP A 58 -22.35 -27.32 10.92
CA ASP A 58 -21.07 -26.77 10.41
C ASP A 58 -21.02 -25.32 9.92
N THR A 59 -21.19 -24.35 10.82
CA THR A 59 -20.60 -23.00 10.68
C THR A 59 -20.18 -22.42 12.05
N ASN A 60 -19.56 -23.22 12.91
CA ASN A 60 -19.53 -22.97 14.36
C ASN A 60 -18.31 -22.18 14.90
N SER A 61 -17.48 -21.57 14.04
CA SER A 61 -16.30 -20.80 14.49
C SER A 61 -16.64 -19.33 14.84
N ASP A 62 -17.44 -18.66 14.01
CA ASP A 62 -17.68 -17.21 14.18
C ASP A 62 -18.76 -16.88 15.20
N GLY A 63 -19.76 -17.76 15.38
CA GLY A 63 -20.80 -17.58 16.39
C GLY A 63 -20.25 -17.68 17.82
N GLY A 64 -19.25 -18.53 18.02
CA GLY A 64 -18.57 -18.66 19.31
C GLY A 64 -17.70 -17.45 19.64
N SER A 65 -17.00 -16.89 18.65
CA SER A 65 -16.17 -15.69 18.81
C SER A 65 -17.04 -14.45 19.12
N LEU A 66 -18.14 -14.27 18.39
CA LEU A 66 -19.06 -13.15 18.62
C LEU A 66 -19.77 -13.26 19.97
N LYS A 67 -20.17 -14.47 20.39
CA LYS A 67 -20.77 -14.70 21.70
C LYS A 67 -19.79 -14.39 22.84
N LYS A 68 -18.53 -14.82 22.71
CA LYS A 68 -17.46 -14.48 23.65
C LYS A 68 -17.25 -12.97 23.74
N LEU A 69 -17.23 -12.26 22.60
CA LEU A 69 -17.11 -10.80 22.57
C LEU A 69 -18.30 -10.10 23.26
N VAL A 70 -19.51 -10.60 23.05
CA VAL A 70 -20.72 -10.06 23.72
C VAL A 70 -20.65 -10.26 25.23
N ASP A 71 -20.23 -11.45 25.68
CA ASP A 71 -20.10 -11.74 27.12
C ASP A 71 -18.95 -10.94 27.75
N GLU A 72 -17.86 -10.72 27.02
CA GLU A 72 -16.75 -9.85 27.43
C GLU A 72 -17.19 -8.38 27.52
N LEU A 73 -17.94 -7.87 26.53
CA LEU A 73 -18.48 -6.50 26.56
C LEU A 73 -19.48 -6.31 27.71
N LYS A 74 -20.30 -7.32 28.02
CA LYS A 74 -21.19 -7.29 29.19
C LYS A 74 -20.39 -7.25 30.48
N SER A 75 -19.36 -8.10 30.61
CA SER A 75 -18.46 -8.10 31.77
C SER A 75 -17.79 -6.73 31.95
N LYS A 76 -17.21 -6.17 30.88
CA LYS A 76 -16.62 -4.82 30.87
C LYS A 76 -17.63 -3.74 31.27
N ASN A 77 -18.84 -3.78 30.74
CA ASN A 77 -19.88 -2.81 31.10
C ASN A 77 -20.24 -2.90 32.59
N THR A 78 -20.41 -4.12 33.14
CA THR A 78 -20.65 -4.29 34.57
C THR A 78 -19.49 -3.82 35.44
N ALA A 79 -18.25 -4.06 35.02
CA ALA A 79 -17.05 -3.57 35.70
C ALA A 79 -16.98 -2.03 35.70
N LEU A 80 -17.22 -1.41 34.54
CA LEU A 80 -17.26 0.05 34.39
C LEU A 80 -18.38 0.68 35.25
N GLN A 81 -19.55 0.05 35.34
CA GLN A 81 -20.62 0.52 36.23
C GLN A 81 -20.24 0.43 37.71
N GLN A 82 -19.53 -0.62 38.11
CA GLN A 82 -19.04 -0.74 39.49
C GLN A 82 -17.95 0.28 39.79
N GLU A 83 -17.05 0.53 38.85
CA GLU A 83 -16.00 1.54 38.98
C GLU A 83 -16.61 2.94 39.05
N LEU A 84 -17.58 3.27 38.19
CA LEU A 84 -18.34 4.53 38.24
C LEU A 84 -19.01 4.73 39.60
N LYS A 85 -19.64 3.68 40.17
CA LYS A 85 -20.23 3.76 41.51
C LYS A 85 -19.18 3.95 42.60
N LYS A 86 -18.01 3.33 42.48
CA LYS A 86 -16.90 3.49 43.44
C LYS A 86 -16.31 4.90 43.37
N THR A 87 -16.07 5.44 42.17
CA THR A 87 -15.56 6.80 41.98
C THR A 87 -16.57 7.85 42.42
N GLN A 88 -17.86 7.65 42.13
CA GLN A 88 -18.93 8.52 42.64
C GLN A 88 -18.96 8.51 44.18
N ARG A 89 -18.88 7.34 44.83
CA ARG A 89 -18.80 7.24 46.30
C ARG A 89 -17.53 7.88 46.88
N ALA A 90 -16.39 7.75 46.21
CA ALA A 90 -15.16 8.43 46.61
C ALA A 90 -15.32 9.94 46.51
N LEU A 91 -15.92 10.44 45.43
CA LEU A 91 -16.22 11.85 45.23
C LEU A 91 -17.20 12.38 46.31
N VAL A 92 -18.26 11.64 46.64
CA VAL A 92 -19.16 11.99 47.76
C VAL A 92 -18.40 12.07 49.08
N ARG A 93 -17.47 11.15 49.37
CA ARG A 93 -16.68 11.20 50.61
C ARG A 93 -15.73 12.39 50.69
N GLU A 94 -15.17 12.80 49.55
CA GLU A 94 -14.28 13.97 49.45
C GLU A 94 -15.05 15.29 49.55
N VAL A 95 -16.19 15.38 48.87
CA VAL A 95 -17.02 16.58 48.79
C VAL A 95 -17.90 16.75 50.03
N GLY A 96 -18.36 15.66 50.63
CA GLY A 96 -19.35 15.63 51.73
C GLY A 96 -20.72 15.14 51.24
N GLU A 97 -21.47 14.48 52.13
CA GLU A 97 -22.78 13.89 51.83
C GLU A 97 -23.86 14.94 51.53
N ASP A 98 -23.62 16.21 51.91
CA ASP A 98 -24.57 17.31 51.81
C ASP A 98 -24.46 18.12 50.50
N VAL A 99 -23.60 17.73 49.56
CA VAL A 99 -23.36 18.48 48.31
C VAL A 99 -23.73 17.62 47.09
N PRO A 100 -24.73 18.03 46.28
CA PRO A 100 -25.13 17.27 45.10
C PRO A 100 -24.00 17.25 44.05
N LEU A 101 -23.59 16.04 43.65
CA LEU A 101 -22.48 15.85 42.71
C LEU A 101 -22.81 16.40 41.31
N GLU A 102 -24.08 16.45 40.97
CA GLU A 102 -24.61 17.00 39.73
C GLU A 102 -24.29 18.50 39.60
N GLU A 103 -24.22 19.23 40.71
CA GLU A 103 -23.88 20.66 40.72
C GLU A 103 -22.37 20.91 40.55
N ILE A 104 -21.53 19.94 40.92
CA ILE A 104 -20.06 20.05 40.77
C ILE A 104 -19.63 19.63 39.37
N VAL A 105 -20.21 18.55 38.86
CA VAL A 105 -19.90 18.00 37.54
C VAL A 105 -20.60 18.78 36.43
N GLY A 106 -21.85 19.24 36.64
CA GLY A 106 -22.59 20.03 35.63
C GLY A 106 -22.10 21.47 35.46
N ASN A 107 -21.40 22.04 36.45
CA ASN A 107 -20.87 23.40 36.41
C ASN A 107 -19.45 23.49 35.79
N THR A 108 -18.96 22.43 35.14
CA THR A 108 -17.68 22.48 34.41
C THR A 108 -17.77 23.31 33.13
N ASP A 109 -18.96 23.39 32.52
CA ASP A 109 -19.12 23.90 31.16
C ASP A 109 -19.50 25.40 31.11
N ASN A 110 -19.88 26.00 32.25
CA ASN A 110 -20.16 27.43 32.36
C ASN A 110 -19.00 28.16 33.06
N ALA A 111 -18.07 28.67 32.25
CA ALA A 111 -16.86 29.39 32.63
C ALA A 111 -17.07 30.81 33.24
N ALA A 112 -18.17 31.06 33.96
CA ALA A 112 -18.55 32.41 34.42
C ALA A 112 -18.68 32.60 35.94
N SER A 113 -18.44 31.57 36.77
CA SER A 113 -18.41 31.77 38.23
C SER A 113 -17.32 30.95 38.90
N GLY A 114 -16.12 31.52 38.93
CA GLY A 114 -14.93 30.98 39.61
C GLY A 114 -14.98 31.02 41.14
N ALA A 115 -16.13 31.30 41.76
CA ALA A 115 -16.22 31.51 43.21
C ALA A 115 -16.42 30.23 44.03
N SER A 116 -16.98 29.15 43.44
CA SER A 116 -17.35 27.93 44.19
C SER A 116 -16.33 26.78 44.12
N ARG A 117 -15.23 26.94 43.37
CA ARG A 117 -14.24 25.85 43.16
C ARG A 117 -13.12 25.79 44.19
N ARG A 118 -13.28 26.41 45.37
CA ARG A 118 -12.28 26.27 46.44
C ARG A 118 -12.53 24.93 47.14
N GLY A 119 -11.77 23.91 46.75
CA GLY A 119 -11.87 22.57 47.33
C GLY A 119 -11.72 22.58 48.86
N ARG A 120 -12.33 21.61 49.54
CA ARG A 120 -12.35 21.50 51.01
C ARG A 120 -10.96 21.56 51.62
N ALA A 121 -9.95 20.93 51.01
CA ALA A 121 -8.56 21.04 51.44
C ALA A 121 -8.05 22.49 51.48
N GLN A 122 -8.38 23.28 50.46
CA GLN A 122 -7.99 24.69 50.36
C GLN A 122 -8.80 25.60 51.31
N GLN A 123 -10.03 25.21 51.65
CA GLN A 123 -10.84 25.87 52.70
C GLN A 123 -10.29 25.55 54.10
N ILE A 124 -9.94 24.29 54.37
CA ILE A 124 -9.30 23.85 55.62
C ILE A 124 -7.97 24.57 55.83
N ILE A 125 -7.13 24.66 54.80
CA ILE A 125 -5.85 25.39 54.87
C ILE A 125 -6.10 26.86 55.23
N MET A 126 -7.11 27.50 54.61
CA MET A 126 -7.46 28.90 54.89
C MET A 126 -7.98 29.10 56.32
N LEU A 127 -8.88 28.23 56.77
CA LEU A 127 -9.44 28.26 58.11
C LEU A 127 -8.32 28.04 59.13
N LYS A 128 -7.42 27.07 58.91
CA LYS A 128 -6.21 26.89 59.73
C LYS A 128 -5.34 28.15 59.76
N THR A 129 -5.13 28.83 58.63
CA THR A 129 -4.35 30.08 58.61
C THR A 129 -5.06 31.20 59.38
N LYS A 130 -6.39 31.33 59.23
CA LYS A 130 -7.19 32.31 59.97
C LYS A 130 -7.19 32.04 61.47
N VAL A 131 -7.36 30.78 61.87
CA VAL A 131 -7.26 30.34 63.27
C VAL A 131 -5.88 30.65 63.83
N LYS A 132 -4.79 30.31 63.11
CA LYS A 132 -3.43 30.63 63.53
C LYS A 132 -3.23 32.15 63.70
N LYS A 133 -3.69 32.96 62.75
CA LYS A 133 -3.64 34.44 62.85
C LYS A 133 -4.44 34.98 64.04
N LEU A 134 -5.62 34.43 64.32
CA LEU A 134 -6.43 34.82 65.47
C LEU A 134 -5.80 34.38 66.79
N GLN A 135 -5.20 33.19 66.84
CA GLN A 135 -4.43 32.71 68.00
C GLN A 135 -3.23 33.60 68.27
N THR A 136 -2.47 33.99 67.24
CA THR A 136 -1.35 34.95 67.39
C THR A 136 -1.84 36.29 67.90
N ARG A 137 -2.96 36.81 67.40
CA ARG A 137 -3.58 38.05 67.88
C ARG A 137 -4.08 37.94 69.32
N LEU A 138 -4.65 36.81 69.73
CA LEU A 138 -5.06 36.56 71.11
C LEU A 138 -3.85 36.46 72.06
N ALA A 139 -2.76 35.85 71.62
CA ALA A 139 -1.51 35.81 72.38
C ALA A 139 -0.89 37.21 72.56
N THR A 140 -1.05 38.10 71.57
CA THR A 140 -0.60 39.50 71.67
C THR A 140 -1.56 40.40 72.44
N MET A 141 -2.85 40.07 72.49
CA MET A 141 -3.88 40.86 73.20
C MET A 141 -4.23 40.35 74.60
N ARG A 142 -3.49 39.38 75.16
CA ARG A 142 -3.61 38.97 76.57
C ARG A 142 -2.53 39.68 77.39
N PRO A 143 -2.79 40.86 78.00
CA PRO A 143 -1.80 41.54 78.81
C PRO A 143 -1.89 40.96 80.23
N GLY A 144 -0.84 40.28 80.67
CA GLY A 144 -0.65 39.90 82.07
C GLY A 144 -1.13 38.50 82.42
N THR A 145 -0.26 37.51 82.24
CA THR A 145 0.36 36.75 83.36
C THR A 145 1.20 35.62 82.78
N THR A 146 2.40 35.46 83.35
CA THR A 146 3.47 34.50 83.06
C THR A 146 4.38 34.84 81.88
N SER A 147 5.63 35.12 82.24
CA SER A 147 6.78 35.33 81.36
C SER A 147 6.97 34.17 80.40
N PRO A 148 7.05 34.39 79.08
CA PRO A 148 7.75 33.47 78.22
C PRO A 148 9.25 33.75 78.35
N ASP A 149 10.02 32.74 78.73
CA ASP A 149 11.47 32.77 78.66
C ASP A 149 11.94 33.29 77.29
N PRO A 150 12.92 34.21 77.21
CA PRO A 150 13.43 34.75 75.94
C PRO A 150 14.18 33.73 75.08
N HIS A 151 14.39 32.51 75.59
CA HIS A 151 15.21 31.49 74.94
C HIS A 151 14.50 30.66 73.86
N ASP A 152 13.17 30.75 73.71
CA ASP A 152 12.40 29.85 72.83
C ASP A 152 11.89 30.51 71.53
N LEU A 153 11.86 31.85 71.45
CA LEU A 153 11.40 32.57 70.25
C LEU A 153 12.49 32.70 69.17
N GLY A 154 13.77 32.60 69.55
CA GLY A 154 14.90 32.60 68.62
C GLY A 154 14.98 31.33 67.76
N ASN A 155 14.61 30.18 68.33
CA ASN A 155 14.63 28.90 67.63
C ASN A 155 13.43 28.73 66.68
N VAL A 156 12.25 29.27 67.00
CA VAL A 156 11.05 29.11 66.17
C VAL A 156 11.15 29.89 64.86
N LEU A 157 11.77 31.08 64.87
CA LEU A 157 12.01 31.86 63.64
C LEU A 157 13.04 31.20 62.72
N ASP A 158 14.07 30.54 63.28
CA ASP A 158 15.07 29.79 62.52
C ASP A 158 14.48 28.53 61.86
N VAL A 159 13.60 27.81 62.57
CA VAL A 159 12.87 26.65 62.02
C VAL A 159 11.93 27.08 60.89
N ASP A 160 11.19 28.18 61.05
CA ASP A 160 10.30 28.71 60.00
C ASP A 160 11.09 29.22 58.78
N GLN A 161 12.25 29.84 58.99
CA GLN A 161 13.13 30.30 57.90
C GLN A 161 13.76 29.13 57.13
N ARG A 162 14.21 28.08 57.84
CA ARG A 162 14.68 26.83 57.24
C ARG A 162 13.58 26.12 56.45
N ALA A 163 12.36 26.05 57.00
CA ALA A 163 11.21 25.49 56.30
C ALA A 163 10.84 26.29 55.03
N GLN A 164 10.93 27.62 55.06
CA GLN A 164 10.75 28.45 53.86
C GLN A 164 11.82 28.20 52.80
N GLN A 165 13.08 28.06 53.22
CA GLN A 165 14.18 27.76 52.30
C GLN A 165 13.99 26.38 51.65
N ASP A 166 13.61 25.36 52.42
CA ASP A 166 13.30 24.01 51.92
C ASP A 166 12.12 24.01 50.95
N LEU A 167 11.03 24.73 51.26
CA LEU A 167 9.88 24.87 50.35
C LEU A 167 10.28 25.56 49.04
N SER A 168 11.11 26.61 49.11
CA SER A 168 11.61 27.30 47.91
C SER A 168 12.50 26.38 47.05
N GLY A 169 13.35 25.57 47.69
CA GLY A 169 14.18 24.57 47.03
C GLY A 169 13.34 23.49 46.35
N GLN A 170 12.31 22.98 47.03
CA GLN A 170 11.36 22.03 46.45
C GLN A 170 10.58 22.64 45.28
N GLN A 171 10.17 23.91 45.38
CA GLN A 171 9.45 24.59 44.29
C GLN A 171 10.37 24.78 43.08
N MET A 172 11.61 25.20 43.27
CA MET A 172 12.61 25.30 42.20
C MET A 172 12.93 23.95 41.57
N HIS A 173 13.02 22.88 42.36
CA HIS A 173 13.24 21.53 41.83
C HIS A 173 12.04 21.05 41.01
N ARG A 174 10.81 21.24 41.50
CA ARG A 174 9.59 20.94 40.75
C ARG A 174 9.51 21.75 39.44
N GLN A 175 9.86 23.03 39.47
CA GLN A 175 9.88 23.86 38.27
C GLN A 175 10.89 23.34 37.25
N LYS A 176 12.11 23.00 37.66
CA LYS A 176 13.13 22.40 36.77
C LYS A 176 12.65 21.10 36.15
N LEU A 177 11.98 20.24 36.92
CA LEU A 177 11.44 18.99 36.40
C LEU A 177 10.30 19.24 35.40
N LEU A 178 9.43 20.20 35.67
CA LEU A 178 8.37 20.61 34.73
C LEU A 178 8.97 21.17 33.43
N ASP A 179 10.00 22.00 33.53
CA ASP A 179 10.68 22.56 32.35
C ASP A 179 11.31 21.42 31.53
N GLN A 180 11.99 20.46 32.18
CA GLN A 180 12.57 19.28 31.51
C GLN A 180 11.51 18.40 30.82
N LEU A 181 10.39 18.13 31.49
CA LEU A 181 9.30 17.37 30.89
C LEU A 181 8.66 18.13 29.71
N THR A 182 8.58 19.46 29.81
CA THR A 182 8.06 20.32 28.74
C THR A 182 8.98 20.29 27.52
N THR A 183 10.30 20.40 27.71
CA THR A 183 11.26 20.31 26.61
C THR A 183 11.26 18.92 25.98
N GLN A 184 11.17 17.85 26.76
CA GLN A 184 11.05 16.48 26.24
C GLN A 184 9.78 16.27 25.42
N ARG A 185 8.64 16.80 25.90
CA ARG A 185 7.39 16.79 25.14
C ARG A 185 7.55 17.50 23.80
N ASP A 186 8.14 18.69 23.79
CA ASP A 186 8.35 19.48 22.57
C ASP A 186 9.27 18.77 21.57
N GLU A 187 10.37 18.19 22.04
CA GLU A 187 11.27 17.41 21.19
C GLU A 187 10.57 16.19 20.59
N LEU A 188 9.74 15.48 21.36
CA LEU A 188 8.97 14.33 20.87
C LEU A 188 7.92 14.76 19.85
N GLN A 189 7.21 15.87 20.10
CA GLN A 189 6.25 16.43 19.15
C GLN A 189 6.92 16.84 17.83
N GLU A 190 8.09 17.47 17.90
CA GLU A 190 8.84 17.83 16.70
C GLU A 190 9.31 16.59 15.93
N ARG A 191 9.82 15.56 16.61
CA ARG A 191 10.20 14.28 15.98
C ARG A 191 9.01 13.61 15.30
N LEU A 192 7.83 13.60 15.94
CA LEU A 192 6.61 13.06 15.34
C LEU A 192 6.21 13.84 14.07
N HIS A 193 6.26 15.16 14.10
CA HIS A 193 5.96 15.98 12.92
C HIS A 193 6.96 15.75 11.78
N ARG A 194 8.26 15.65 12.08
CA ARG A 194 9.29 15.31 11.09
C ARG A 194 9.05 13.92 10.48
N LEU A 195 8.76 12.93 11.31
CA LEU A 195 8.50 11.57 10.85
C LEU A 195 7.23 11.47 10.00
N THR A 196 6.18 12.21 10.38
CA THR A 196 4.92 12.28 9.60
C THR A 196 5.17 12.85 8.21
N ARG A 197 5.92 13.96 8.10
CA ARG A 197 6.29 14.55 6.80
C ARG A 197 7.12 13.57 5.94
N ASN A 198 8.07 12.86 6.55
CA ASN A 198 8.86 11.85 5.84
C ASN A 198 7.99 10.69 5.34
N TYR A 199 7.03 10.24 6.16
CA TYR A 199 6.08 9.22 5.78
C TYR A 199 5.20 9.65 4.60
N ASP A 200 4.67 10.88 4.64
CA ASP A 200 3.85 11.42 3.55
C ASP A 200 4.64 11.56 2.25
N ALA A 201 5.91 12.01 2.32
CA ALA A 201 6.80 12.08 1.17
C ALA A 201 7.11 10.70 0.58
N LEU A 202 7.39 9.70 1.43
CA LEU A 202 7.60 8.32 1.00
C LEU A 202 6.34 7.72 0.38
N LYS A 203 5.17 7.99 0.97
CA LYS A 203 3.87 7.55 0.45
C LYS A 203 3.58 8.16 -0.93
N ALA A 204 3.84 9.46 -1.12
CA ALA A 204 3.70 10.12 -2.41
C ALA A 204 4.65 9.51 -3.47
N ARG A 205 5.91 9.25 -3.10
CA ARG A 205 6.88 8.60 -3.98
C ARG A 205 6.44 7.19 -4.37
N ALA A 206 5.96 6.39 -3.42
CA ALA A 206 5.47 5.05 -3.69
C ALA A 206 4.31 5.07 -4.70
N GLN A 207 3.36 6.01 -4.55
CA GLN A 207 2.26 6.16 -5.51
C GLN A 207 2.73 6.54 -6.91
N ILE A 208 3.74 7.40 -7.04
CA ILE A 208 4.31 7.78 -8.36
C ILE A 208 4.97 6.55 -9.00
N LEU A 209 5.81 5.84 -8.26
CA LEU A 209 6.49 4.63 -8.75
C LEU A 209 5.49 3.54 -9.17
N ASP A 210 4.40 3.38 -8.42
CA ASP A 210 3.32 2.46 -8.80
C ASP A 210 2.66 2.90 -10.11
N ARG A 211 2.36 4.18 -10.31
CA ARG A 211 1.81 4.69 -11.59
C ARG A 211 2.78 4.43 -12.75
N GLU A 212 4.05 4.77 -12.60
CA GLU A 212 5.08 4.55 -13.62
C GLU A 212 5.25 3.06 -13.97
N LYS A 213 5.18 2.18 -12.97
CA LYS A 213 5.18 0.73 -13.17
C LYS A 213 3.97 0.26 -13.99
N HIS A 214 2.78 0.81 -13.75
CA HIS A 214 1.59 0.48 -14.54
C HIS A 214 1.73 0.99 -15.98
N GLU A 215 2.16 2.24 -16.17
CA GLU A 215 2.37 2.81 -17.49
C GLU A 215 3.40 2.04 -18.32
N THR A 216 4.50 1.60 -17.70
CA THR A 216 5.51 0.78 -18.38
C THR A 216 4.95 -0.58 -18.76
N ARG A 217 4.18 -1.23 -17.87
CA ARG A 217 3.49 -2.48 -18.17
C ARG A 217 2.51 -2.32 -19.35
N ASP A 218 1.75 -1.23 -19.39
CA ASP A 218 0.81 -0.95 -20.48
C ASP A 218 1.54 -0.73 -21.81
N LYS A 219 2.65 0.02 -21.80
CA LYS A 219 3.53 0.19 -22.97
C LYS A 219 4.06 -1.15 -23.47
N PHE A 220 4.51 -2.03 -22.56
CA PHE A 220 4.93 -3.39 -22.92
C PHE A 220 3.79 -4.23 -23.48
N GLN A 221 2.59 -4.15 -22.91
CA GLN A 221 1.41 -4.86 -23.39
C GLN A 221 1.07 -4.46 -24.84
N VAL A 222 1.12 -3.16 -25.15
CA VAL A 222 0.94 -2.66 -26.52
C VAL A 222 2.00 -3.21 -27.47
N LEU A 223 3.27 -3.28 -27.06
CA LEU A 223 4.33 -3.86 -27.89
C LEU A 223 4.12 -5.35 -28.14
N VAL A 224 3.69 -6.10 -27.13
CA VAL A 224 3.37 -7.52 -27.27
C VAL A 224 2.21 -7.73 -28.24
N ASP A 225 1.17 -6.90 -28.16
CA ASP A 225 0.02 -7.02 -29.07
C ASP A 225 0.36 -6.60 -30.51
N LYS A 226 1.25 -5.62 -30.68
CA LYS A 226 1.85 -5.32 -32.00
C LYS A 226 2.63 -6.50 -32.55
N SER A 227 3.55 -7.07 -31.76
CA SER A 227 4.32 -8.26 -32.16
C SER A 227 3.42 -9.42 -32.57
N ARG A 228 2.33 -9.67 -31.83
CA ARG A 228 1.35 -10.71 -32.19
C ARG A 228 0.67 -10.42 -33.53
N THR A 229 0.38 -9.15 -33.81
CA THR A 229 -0.22 -8.73 -35.08
C THR A 229 0.78 -8.90 -36.22
N ASP A 230 2.05 -8.56 -35.98
CA ASP A 230 3.14 -8.76 -36.94
C ASP A 230 3.38 -10.26 -37.22
N ASP A 231 3.39 -11.10 -36.19
CA ASP A 231 3.50 -12.55 -36.31
C ASP A 231 2.35 -13.14 -37.15
N ALA A 232 1.11 -12.70 -36.88
CA ALA A 232 -0.05 -13.12 -37.66
C ALA A 232 0.03 -12.70 -39.13
N LEU A 233 0.58 -11.51 -39.41
CA LEU A 233 0.84 -11.03 -40.76
C LEU A 233 1.93 -11.87 -41.46
N VAL A 234 3.04 -12.15 -40.76
CA VAL A 234 4.13 -13.00 -41.28
C VAL A 234 3.59 -14.39 -41.63
N ASP A 235 2.82 -15.00 -40.74
CA ASP A 235 2.15 -16.28 -40.96
C ASP A 235 1.23 -16.24 -42.20
N ALA A 236 0.43 -15.17 -42.37
CA ALA A 236 -0.44 -15.02 -43.52
C ALA A 236 0.35 -14.94 -44.84
N LEU A 237 1.45 -14.18 -44.86
CA LEU A 237 2.34 -14.07 -46.02
C LEU A 237 3.05 -15.40 -46.31
N GLN A 238 3.48 -16.14 -45.29
CA GLN A 238 4.07 -17.46 -45.47
C GLN A 238 3.08 -18.46 -46.07
N ARG A 239 1.81 -18.46 -45.62
CA ARG A 239 0.74 -19.29 -46.22
C ARG A 239 0.50 -18.94 -47.69
N GLN A 240 0.52 -17.65 -48.04
CA GLN A 240 0.40 -17.21 -49.43
C GLN A 240 1.59 -17.68 -50.27
N LEU A 241 2.82 -17.51 -49.78
CA LEU A 241 4.03 -18.01 -50.46
C LEU A 241 3.96 -19.52 -50.70
N GLU A 242 3.52 -20.29 -49.71
CA GLU A 242 3.39 -21.73 -49.85
C GLU A 242 2.31 -22.11 -50.88
N THR A 243 1.18 -21.39 -50.87
CA THR A 243 0.12 -21.55 -51.88
C THR A 243 0.63 -21.25 -53.31
N TRP A 244 1.50 -20.25 -53.47
CA TRP A 244 2.09 -19.94 -54.77
C TRP A 244 3.13 -20.97 -55.20
N LYS A 245 3.94 -21.49 -54.25
CA LYS A 245 4.89 -22.58 -54.53
C LYS A 245 4.18 -23.86 -54.95
N THR A 246 3.10 -24.24 -54.28
CA THR A 246 2.31 -25.43 -54.66
C THR A 246 1.69 -25.24 -56.03
N LYS A 247 1.05 -24.10 -56.32
CA LYS A 247 0.54 -23.76 -57.66
C LYS A 247 1.62 -23.82 -58.75
N LEU A 248 2.82 -23.29 -58.48
CA LEU A 248 3.93 -23.35 -59.43
C LEU A 248 4.42 -24.78 -59.64
N HIS A 249 4.51 -25.57 -58.57
CA HIS A 249 4.87 -26.98 -58.61
C HIS A 249 3.83 -27.79 -59.41
N ASP A 250 2.54 -27.57 -59.19
CA ASP A 250 1.46 -28.22 -59.92
C ASP A 250 1.44 -27.81 -61.39
N ALA A 251 1.64 -26.52 -61.69
CA ALA A 251 1.80 -26.04 -63.07
C ALA A 251 3.05 -26.63 -63.76
N ARG A 252 4.13 -26.90 -63.01
CA ARG A 252 5.30 -27.60 -63.53
C ARG A 252 5.01 -29.09 -63.75
N ARG A 253 4.32 -29.74 -62.81
CA ARG A 253 3.91 -31.15 -62.90
C ARG A 253 2.96 -31.38 -64.08
N ALA A 254 1.95 -30.54 -64.23
CA ALA A 254 1.01 -30.58 -65.36
C ALA A 254 1.76 -30.45 -66.69
N ARG A 255 2.68 -29.49 -66.82
CA ARG A 255 3.54 -29.36 -68.01
C ARG A 255 4.38 -30.60 -68.29
N THR A 256 4.94 -31.25 -67.27
CA THR A 256 5.72 -32.49 -67.46
C THR A 256 4.87 -33.73 -67.72
N ALA A 257 3.61 -33.74 -67.29
CA ALA A 257 2.67 -34.83 -67.55
C ALA A 257 2.13 -34.75 -69.00
N ASP A 258 1.74 -33.55 -69.43
CA ASP A 258 1.17 -33.32 -70.77
C ASP A 258 2.23 -33.29 -71.88
N SER A 259 3.47 -32.86 -71.59
CA SER A 259 4.56 -32.84 -72.58
C SER A 259 5.07 -34.23 -72.97
N SER A 260 4.64 -35.28 -72.29
CA SER A 260 5.20 -36.61 -72.51
C SER A 260 4.57 -37.37 -73.68
N LYS A 261 3.33 -37.06 -74.14
CA LYS A 261 2.71 -37.80 -75.26
C LYS A 261 1.76 -37.05 -76.21
N CYS A 262 1.24 -35.84 -75.93
CA CYS A 262 0.18 -35.24 -76.77
C CYS A 262 0.49 -33.84 -77.34
N THR A 263 1.35 -33.04 -76.72
CA THR A 263 1.53 -31.64 -77.14
C THR A 263 2.26 -31.47 -78.48
N SER A 264 3.18 -32.35 -78.85
CA SER A 264 3.97 -32.15 -80.08
C SER A 264 3.14 -32.28 -81.37
N GLN A 265 2.02 -33.01 -81.33
CA GLN A 265 1.15 -33.20 -82.49
C GLN A 265 0.06 -32.12 -82.55
N ASP A 266 -0.59 -31.80 -81.44
CA ASP A 266 -1.59 -30.73 -81.39
C ASP A 266 -0.97 -29.33 -81.55
N GLU A 267 0.22 -29.08 -80.99
CA GLU A 267 0.96 -27.83 -81.23
C GLU A 267 1.37 -27.68 -82.70
N ARG A 268 1.68 -28.77 -83.41
CA ARG A 268 1.96 -28.74 -84.85
C ARG A 268 0.73 -28.39 -85.67
N VAL A 269 -0.41 -29.00 -85.36
CA VAL A 269 -1.70 -28.71 -86.05
C VAL A 269 -2.17 -27.29 -85.76
N GLU A 270 -2.05 -26.82 -84.52
CA GLU A 270 -2.44 -25.45 -84.15
C GLU A 270 -1.47 -24.40 -84.72
N LEU A 271 -0.16 -24.69 -84.79
CA LEU A 271 0.79 -23.81 -85.50
C LEU A 271 0.50 -23.74 -87.01
N GLU A 272 0.04 -24.82 -87.62
CA GLU A 272 -0.34 -24.83 -89.04
C GLU A 272 -1.65 -24.06 -89.28
N ARG A 273 -2.63 -24.19 -88.37
CA ARG A 273 -3.84 -23.36 -88.35
C ARG A 273 -3.53 -21.88 -88.14
N LEU A 274 -2.67 -21.54 -87.18
CA LEU A 274 -2.25 -20.16 -86.91
C LEU A 274 -1.44 -19.58 -88.06
N ARG A 275 -0.58 -20.36 -88.74
CA ARG A 275 0.07 -19.93 -89.98
C ARG A 275 -0.94 -19.62 -91.08
N LYS A 276 -2.03 -20.39 -91.16
CA LYS A 276 -3.11 -20.16 -92.12
C LYS A 276 -3.90 -18.89 -91.80
N ILE A 277 -4.22 -18.66 -90.52
CA ILE A 277 -4.89 -17.43 -90.05
C ILE A 277 -3.97 -16.21 -90.23
N VAL A 278 -2.68 -16.31 -89.92
CA VAL A 278 -1.72 -15.22 -90.15
C VAL A 278 -1.52 -14.96 -91.64
N ALA A 279 -1.53 -15.99 -92.50
CA ALA A 279 -1.51 -15.81 -93.95
C ALA A 279 -2.79 -15.12 -94.45
N GLU A 280 -3.96 -15.50 -93.92
CA GLU A 280 -5.23 -14.81 -94.20
C GLU A 280 -5.20 -13.36 -93.72
N HIS A 281 -4.80 -13.09 -92.48
CA HIS A 281 -4.70 -11.74 -91.94
C HIS A 281 -3.60 -10.90 -92.60
N LYS A 282 -2.51 -11.51 -93.09
CA LYS A 282 -1.48 -10.82 -93.88
C LYS A 282 -1.96 -10.53 -95.30
N SER A 283 -2.84 -11.37 -95.87
CA SER A 283 -3.52 -11.10 -97.13
C SER A 283 -4.66 -10.08 -96.99
N ARG A 284 -5.21 -9.90 -95.77
CA ARG A 284 -6.37 -9.05 -95.47
C ARG A 284 -6.04 -7.75 -94.71
N GLY A 285 -4.81 -7.60 -94.23
CA GLY A 285 -4.35 -6.58 -93.28
C GLY A 285 -3.42 -5.52 -93.86
N GLY A 286 -3.38 -5.36 -95.18
CA GLY A 286 -2.61 -4.31 -95.84
C GLY A 286 -3.14 -2.89 -95.62
N ASP A 287 -4.29 -2.68 -94.97
CA ASP A 287 -4.98 -1.38 -95.08
C ASP A 287 -5.84 -0.91 -93.89
N ARG A 288 -5.50 -1.28 -92.66
CA ARG A 288 -6.16 -0.69 -91.47
C ARG A 288 -5.18 -0.38 -90.35
N SER A 289 -4.50 0.76 -90.47
CA SER A 289 -4.03 1.49 -89.29
C SER A 289 -5.21 2.31 -88.77
N THR A 290 -5.68 2.04 -87.56
CA THR A 290 -6.41 2.99 -86.71
C THR A 290 -6.72 2.38 -85.34
N GLY A 291 -6.22 3.06 -84.31
CA GLY A 291 -7.00 3.46 -83.13
C GLY A 291 -7.67 2.38 -82.28
N ALA A 292 -7.11 2.13 -81.09
CA ALA A 292 -7.88 1.89 -79.87
C ALA A 292 -6.97 2.09 -78.64
N MET A 293 -6.99 3.29 -78.08
CA MET A 293 -6.38 3.63 -76.78
C MET A 293 -7.48 3.49 -75.69
N PRO A 294 -7.35 2.64 -74.67
CA PRO A 294 -8.41 2.50 -73.66
C PRO A 294 -8.25 3.47 -72.47
N GLN A 295 -9.28 4.32 -72.32
CA GLN A 295 -9.99 4.77 -71.08
C GLN A 295 -9.23 5.31 -69.84
N PRO A 296 -9.53 6.57 -69.40
CA PRO A 296 -9.07 7.14 -68.13
C PRO A 296 -10.10 6.89 -67.01
N SER A 297 -9.99 5.81 -66.23
CA SER A 297 -10.95 5.56 -65.12
C SER A 297 -10.32 5.33 -63.75
N GLU A 298 -9.09 4.84 -63.63
CA GLU A 298 -8.48 4.56 -62.32
C GLU A 298 -7.65 5.73 -61.78
N ILE A 299 -6.86 6.38 -62.64
CA ILE A 299 -5.98 7.50 -62.25
C ILE A 299 -6.77 8.70 -61.71
N SER A 300 -7.97 8.93 -62.25
CA SER A 300 -8.86 10.01 -61.77
C SER A 300 -9.43 9.70 -60.39
N GLN A 301 -9.79 8.44 -60.13
CA GLN A 301 -10.30 7.99 -58.83
C GLN A 301 -9.23 8.09 -57.72
N TYR A 302 -7.98 7.71 -58.01
CA TYR A 302 -6.88 7.88 -57.04
C TYR A 302 -6.61 9.34 -56.68
N ARG A 303 -6.74 10.27 -57.64
CA ARG A 303 -6.60 11.71 -57.35
C ARG A 303 -7.74 12.22 -56.47
N ALA A 304 -8.98 11.79 -56.70
CA ALA A 304 -10.12 12.18 -55.88
C ALA A 304 -9.97 11.69 -54.42
N ILE A 305 -9.52 10.44 -54.22
CA ILE A 305 -9.30 9.87 -52.89
C ILE A 305 -8.16 10.59 -52.15
N ALA A 306 -7.09 10.99 -52.86
CA ALA A 306 -5.98 11.72 -52.25
C ALA A 306 -6.41 13.10 -51.71
N VAL A 307 -7.24 13.82 -52.46
CA VAL A 307 -7.78 15.13 -52.03
C VAL A 307 -8.69 14.99 -50.82
N GLU A 308 -9.55 13.97 -50.78
CA GLU A 308 -10.44 13.76 -49.63
C GLU A 308 -9.67 13.36 -48.36
N LYS A 309 -8.58 12.59 -48.50
CA LYS A 309 -7.67 12.27 -47.39
C LYS A 309 -7.02 13.52 -46.80
N GLU A 310 -6.58 14.44 -47.65
CA GLU A 310 -5.99 15.71 -47.19
C GLU A 310 -7.02 16.56 -46.44
N ARG A 311 -8.24 16.67 -46.98
CA ARG A 311 -9.37 17.37 -46.33
C ARG A 311 -9.69 16.78 -44.95
N LEU A 312 -9.77 15.45 -44.83
CA LEU A 312 -10.01 14.78 -43.55
C LEU A 312 -8.88 15.02 -42.54
N THR A 313 -7.63 15.08 -43.02
CA THR A 313 -6.47 15.36 -42.18
C THR A 313 -6.54 16.77 -41.58
N GLU A 314 -6.99 17.76 -42.35
CA GLU A 314 -7.22 19.13 -41.88
C GLU A 314 -8.32 19.20 -40.80
N VAL A 315 -9.43 18.48 -41.01
CA VAL A 315 -10.54 18.41 -40.03
C VAL A 315 -10.08 17.78 -38.72
N VAL A 316 -9.31 16.69 -38.77
CA VAL A 316 -8.75 16.06 -37.56
C VAL A 316 -7.81 17.02 -36.83
N ARG A 317 -6.98 17.78 -37.55
CA ARG A 317 -6.09 18.79 -36.95
C ARG A 317 -6.88 19.90 -36.26
N SER A 318 -7.94 20.39 -36.89
CA SER A 318 -8.82 21.42 -36.32
C SER A 318 -9.54 20.93 -35.06
N LEU A 319 -10.09 19.71 -35.08
CA LEU A 319 -10.75 19.11 -33.92
C LEU A 319 -9.77 18.89 -32.76
N LYS A 320 -8.53 18.46 -33.05
CA LYS A 320 -7.51 18.29 -32.03
C LYS A 320 -7.15 19.62 -31.35
N ALA A 321 -6.96 20.69 -32.13
CA ALA A 321 -6.71 22.02 -31.59
C ALA A 321 -7.88 22.50 -30.70
N GLN A 322 -9.11 22.21 -31.11
CA GLN A 322 -10.31 22.58 -30.35
C GLN A 322 -10.42 21.83 -29.02
N VAL A 323 -10.01 20.55 -28.97
CA VAL A 323 -9.94 19.78 -27.71
C VAL A 323 -8.84 20.34 -26.80
N GLU A 324 -7.66 20.64 -27.33
CA GLU A 324 -6.57 21.24 -26.55
C GLU A 324 -6.96 22.60 -25.93
N ASP A 325 -7.71 23.43 -26.65
CA ASP A 325 -8.20 24.71 -26.10
C ASP A 325 -9.30 24.52 -25.05
N LYS A 326 -10.20 23.54 -25.22
CA LYS A 326 -11.18 23.17 -24.18
C LYS A 326 -10.49 22.66 -22.92
N ASP A 327 -9.43 21.86 -23.05
CA ASP A 327 -8.66 21.38 -21.90
C ASP A 327 -7.93 22.51 -21.17
N LYS A 328 -7.37 23.48 -21.89
CA LYS A 328 -6.78 24.69 -21.28
C LYS A 328 -7.84 25.49 -20.51
N GLN A 329 -9.04 25.66 -21.07
CA GLN A 329 -10.14 26.33 -20.38
C GLN A 329 -10.53 25.60 -19.08
N LEU A 330 -10.63 24.27 -19.10
CA LEU A 330 -10.93 23.49 -17.91
C LEU A 330 -9.86 23.63 -16.82
N ARG A 331 -8.57 23.61 -17.20
CA ARG A 331 -7.48 23.87 -16.23
C ARG A 331 -7.56 25.26 -15.62
N SER A 332 -7.86 26.29 -16.42
CA SER A 332 -8.01 27.67 -15.91
C SER A 332 -9.18 27.83 -14.92
N LEU A 333 -10.27 27.08 -15.12
CA LEU A 333 -11.39 27.05 -14.16
C LEU A 333 -11.01 26.31 -12.86
N GLN A 334 -10.22 25.25 -12.96
CA GLN A 334 -9.75 24.51 -11.79
C GLN A 334 -8.75 25.31 -10.94
N GLU A 335 -7.89 26.10 -11.57
CA GLU A 335 -6.94 26.99 -10.89
C GLU A 335 -7.63 28.17 -10.20
N SER A 336 -8.69 28.72 -10.80
CA SER A 336 -9.48 29.80 -10.16
C SER A 336 -10.30 29.34 -8.96
N HIS A 337 -10.75 28.08 -8.92
CA HIS A 337 -11.40 27.51 -7.73
C HIS A 337 -10.45 27.13 -6.59
N SER A 338 -9.15 26.96 -6.89
CA SER A 338 -8.14 26.61 -5.88
C SER A 338 -7.55 27.84 -5.16
N SER A 339 -7.85 29.05 -5.63
CA SER A 339 -7.26 30.30 -5.13
C SER A 339 -8.11 31.04 -4.10
N SER A 340 -9.27 30.50 -3.70
CA SER A 340 -10.22 31.19 -2.79
C SER A 340 -10.20 30.70 -1.34
N ASP A 341 -9.36 29.74 -0.98
CA ASP A 341 -9.19 29.29 0.41
C ASP A 341 -7.72 29.38 0.84
N LEU A 342 -7.53 29.96 2.03
CA LEU A 342 -6.29 30.08 2.84
C LEU A 342 -5.42 31.32 2.63
N LEU A 343 -5.83 32.37 3.37
CA LEU A 343 -4.90 33.25 4.07
C LEU A 343 -4.15 32.46 5.16
N GLN A 344 -2.91 32.06 4.94
CA GLN A 344 -1.93 31.98 6.02
C GLN A 344 -0.50 32.10 5.50
N ALA A 345 0.13 33.21 5.88
CA ALA A 345 1.49 33.58 5.51
C ALA A 345 2.54 32.73 6.24
N THR A 346 3.53 32.22 5.51
CA THR A 346 4.85 31.81 6.04
C THR A 346 5.97 32.18 5.05
N PRO A 347 7.17 32.54 5.54
CA PRO A 347 8.22 33.22 4.76
C PRO A 347 9.08 32.28 3.88
N PRO A 348 9.80 32.82 2.88
CA PRO A 348 10.58 32.02 1.94
C PRO A 348 11.97 31.67 2.50
N SER A 349 12.49 30.51 2.10
CA SER A 349 13.83 30.02 2.43
C SER A 349 14.47 29.39 1.18
N PRO A 350 15.82 29.33 1.12
CA PRO A 350 16.58 29.75 -0.05
C PRO A 350 16.97 28.63 -1.01
N SER A 351 17.13 29.04 -2.27
CA SER A 351 17.70 28.33 -3.41
C SER A 351 19.15 27.87 -3.17
N LEU A 352 19.44 26.61 -3.48
CA LEU A 352 20.79 26.08 -3.66
C LEU A 352 21.20 26.13 -5.15
N PRO A 353 22.52 26.26 -5.45
CA PRO A 353 23.04 26.50 -6.80
C PRO A 353 23.22 25.21 -7.62
N PRO A 354 23.39 25.31 -8.95
CA PRO A 354 23.63 24.18 -9.84
C PRO A 354 25.10 23.76 -9.80
N ILE A 355 25.36 22.46 -9.60
CA ILE A 355 26.70 21.88 -9.67
C ILE A 355 27.00 21.49 -11.11
N GLY A 356 27.84 22.32 -11.76
CA GLY A 356 29.09 21.91 -12.40
C GLY A 356 29.07 20.79 -13.43
N ASP A 357 29.13 21.20 -14.70
CA ASP A 357 29.64 20.47 -15.85
C ASP A 357 31.20 20.39 -15.83
N GLU A 358 31.75 19.61 -16.76
CA GLU A 358 33.17 19.43 -17.12
C GLU A 358 34.03 18.43 -16.31
N SER A 359 34.39 17.31 -16.97
CA SER A 359 35.80 16.95 -17.20
C SER A 359 35.94 15.88 -18.29
N VAL A 360 36.34 16.34 -19.46
CA VAL A 360 36.94 15.58 -20.56
C VAL A 360 38.30 15.03 -20.11
N SER A 361 38.56 13.74 -20.31
CA SER A 361 39.93 13.17 -20.33
C SER A 361 39.94 11.92 -21.22
N ARG A 362 40.34 12.08 -22.49
CA ARG A 362 41.69 11.85 -23.03
C ARG A 362 42.15 10.39 -22.99
N LEU A 363 42.04 9.78 -24.18
CA LEU A 363 42.77 8.60 -24.66
C LEU A 363 44.27 8.63 -24.31
N PRO A 364 44.86 7.44 -24.14
CA PRO A 364 46.15 7.16 -24.77
C PRO A 364 46.12 5.87 -25.62
N ARG A 365 46.53 6.00 -26.88
CA ARG A 365 47.01 4.90 -27.74
C ARG A 365 48.47 4.58 -27.40
N ARG A 366 48.84 3.29 -27.26
CA ARG A 366 49.94 2.61 -28.01
C ARG A 366 50.18 1.14 -27.54
N PRO A 367 50.96 0.33 -28.30
CA PRO A 367 50.62 -1.07 -28.62
C PRO A 367 51.64 -2.10 -28.09
N SER A 368 51.23 -3.38 -28.07
CA SER A 368 52.01 -4.63 -28.35
C SER A 368 51.22 -5.83 -27.78
N ARG A 369 50.71 -6.73 -28.62
CA ARG A 369 51.28 -8.01 -29.10
C ARG A 369 51.34 -9.12 -28.04
N ILE A 370 50.71 -10.26 -28.37
CA ILE A 370 50.77 -11.66 -27.80
C ILE A 370 49.66 -11.98 -26.76
N PRO A 371 49.10 -13.21 -26.68
CA PRO A 371 48.65 -14.18 -27.71
C PRO A 371 47.11 -14.48 -27.59
N LEU A 372 46.54 -15.12 -28.61
CA LEU A 372 45.14 -15.58 -28.62
C LEU A 372 44.84 -16.61 -27.51
N PRO A 373 43.74 -16.44 -26.74
CA PRO A 373 42.94 -17.55 -26.26
C PRO A 373 41.68 -17.67 -27.13
N SER A 374 41.41 -18.88 -27.63
CA SER A 374 40.16 -19.21 -28.31
C SER A 374 39.00 -19.19 -27.30
N GLY A 375 38.41 -18.01 -27.12
CA GLY A 375 37.20 -17.81 -26.34
C GLY A 375 36.62 -16.48 -26.79
N GLY A 376 35.73 -16.52 -27.79
CA GLY A 376 35.03 -15.33 -28.23
C GLY A 376 34.38 -14.65 -27.01
N PRO A 377 34.47 -13.31 -26.89
CA PRO A 377 33.84 -12.62 -25.77
C PRO A 377 32.35 -12.96 -25.74
N PRO A 378 31.78 -13.26 -24.56
CA PRO A 378 30.36 -13.53 -24.45
C PRO A 378 29.59 -12.34 -25.02
N PRO A 379 28.46 -12.58 -25.71
CA PRO A 379 27.67 -11.49 -26.27
C PRO A 379 27.33 -10.49 -25.15
N PRO A 380 27.34 -9.17 -25.40
CA PRO A 380 27.14 -8.15 -24.37
C PRO A 380 25.85 -8.35 -23.55
N SER A 381 24.84 -9.02 -24.13
CA SER A 381 23.61 -9.42 -23.43
C SER A 381 23.82 -10.45 -22.31
N ALA A 382 24.79 -11.37 -22.43
CA ALA A 382 25.08 -12.37 -21.40
C ALA A 382 25.79 -11.74 -20.19
N VAL A 383 26.69 -10.78 -20.45
CA VAL A 383 27.39 -10.04 -19.38
C VAL A 383 26.43 -9.18 -18.57
N ILE A 384 25.46 -8.52 -19.22
CA ILE A 384 24.42 -7.72 -18.53
C ILE A 384 23.52 -8.61 -17.67
N MET A 385 23.12 -9.78 -18.18
CA MET A 385 22.28 -10.72 -17.44
C MET A 385 23.01 -11.32 -16.22
N GLU A 386 24.30 -11.64 -16.38
CA GLU A 386 25.14 -12.13 -15.28
C GLU A 386 25.36 -11.04 -14.22
N GLN A 387 25.59 -9.79 -14.63
CA GLN A 387 25.70 -8.67 -13.71
C GLN A 387 24.40 -8.44 -12.93
N GLN A 388 23.24 -8.52 -13.58
CA GLN A 388 21.93 -8.40 -12.91
C GLN A 388 21.70 -9.55 -11.92
N GLN A 389 22.12 -10.77 -12.25
CA GLN A 389 22.03 -11.92 -11.35
C GLN A 389 22.96 -11.78 -10.14
N GLN A 390 24.18 -11.26 -10.33
CA GLN A 390 25.11 -10.96 -9.25
C GLN A 390 24.58 -9.85 -8.33
N GLN A 391 23.96 -8.80 -8.89
CA GLN A 391 23.34 -7.74 -8.10
C GLN A 391 22.18 -8.27 -7.25
N LEU A 392 21.27 -9.05 -7.84
CA LEU A 392 20.15 -9.67 -7.12
C LEU A 392 20.65 -10.58 -5.99
N LYS A 393 21.75 -11.31 -6.23
CA LYS A 393 22.40 -12.15 -5.23
C LYS A 393 22.92 -11.33 -4.05
N HIS A 394 23.58 -10.20 -4.31
CA HIS A 394 24.11 -9.32 -3.27
C HIS A 394 23.01 -8.65 -2.44
N GLU A 395 21.95 -8.17 -3.10
CA GLU A 395 20.79 -7.58 -2.43
C GLU A 395 20.10 -8.61 -1.52
N MET A 396 19.94 -9.85 -2.00
CA MET A 396 19.35 -10.94 -1.20
C MET A 396 20.23 -11.34 -0.01
N GLU A 397 21.55 -11.39 -0.18
CA GLU A 397 22.49 -11.68 0.91
C GLU A 397 22.44 -10.59 1.98
N THR A 398 22.36 -9.32 1.55
CA THR A 398 22.19 -8.17 2.44
C THR A 398 20.89 -8.28 3.22
N LEU A 399 19.78 -8.60 2.55
CA LEU A 399 18.48 -8.81 3.19
C LEU A 399 18.50 -9.97 4.20
N CYS A 400 19.18 -11.08 3.87
CA CYS A 400 19.34 -12.20 4.81
C CYS A 400 20.20 -11.82 6.02
N LYS A 401 21.16 -10.90 5.85
CA LYS A 401 21.99 -10.40 6.95
C LYS A 401 21.18 -9.50 7.88
N THR A 402 20.44 -8.53 7.34
CA THR A 402 19.60 -7.63 8.14
C THR A 402 18.51 -8.41 8.88
N PHE A 403 17.89 -9.40 8.24
CA PHE A 403 16.88 -10.23 8.88
C PHE A 403 17.43 -11.00 10.09
N ARG A 404 18.63 -11.59 9.96
CA ARG A 404 19.29 -12.30 11.07
C ARG A 404 19.65 -11.36 12.23
N GLU A 405 19.99 -10.12 11.92
CA GLU A 405 20.27 -9.10 12.92
C GLU A 405 18.99 -8.69 13.67
N THR A 406 17.88 -8.47 12.95
CA THR A 406 16.57 -8.18 13.57
C THR A 406 16.07 -9.33 14.46
N VAL A 407 16.24 -10.59 14.04
CA VAL A 407 15.89 -11.75 14.88
C VAL A 407 16.73 -11.77 16.15
N ARG A 408 18.04 -11.49 16.05
CA ARG A 408 18.94 -11.45 17.21
C ARG A 408 18.57 -10.33 18.18
N GLU A 409 18.30 -9.12 17.68
CA GLU A 409 17.87 -7.99 18.50
C GLU A 409 16.58 -8.29 19.26
N LYS A 410 15.64 -9.01 18.63
CA LYS A 410 14.42 -9.46 19.32
C LYS A 410 14.68 -10.56 20.34
N ASP A 411 15.56 -11.52 20.05
CA ASP A 411 15.98 -12.53 21.03
C ASP A 411 16.60 -11.85 22.27
N GLU A 412 17.45 -10.83 22.07
CA GLU A 412 18.03 -10.02 23.14
C GLU A 412 16.94 -9.28 23.94
N ARG A 413 15.97 -8.67 23.26
CA ARG A 413 14.88 -7.95 23.93
C ARG A 413 13.95 -8.86 24.74
N ILE A 414 13.70 -10.06 24.23
CA ILE A 414 12.96 -11.12 24.95
C ILE A 414 13.74 -11.50 26.22
N ALA A 415 15.05 -11.73 26.11
CA ALA A 415 15.90 -12.05 27.26
C ALA A 415 15.95 -10.93 28.31
N GLU A 416 16.04 -9.67 27.89
CA GLU A 416 15.98 -8.51 28.80
C GLU A 416 14.65 -8.44 29.56
N LEU A 417 13.52 -8.63 28.87
CA LEU A 417 12.20 -8.62 29.50
C LEU A 417 12.02 -9.79 30.46
N GLU A 418 12.54 -10.98 30.13
CA GLU A 418 12.55 -12.13 31.04
C GLU A 418 13.38 -11.86 32.29
N GLN A 419 14.57 -11.26 32.14
CA GLN A 419 15.42 -10.87 33.27
C GLN A 419 14.75 -9.81 34.14
N HIS A 420 14.11 -8.82 33.52
CA HIS A 420 13.36 -7.78 34.24
C HIS A 420 12.20 -8.40 35.01
N ARG A 421 11.43 -9.31 34.38
CA ARG A 421 10.34 -10.03 35.03
C ARG A 421 10.82 -10.86 36.23
N GLN A 422 11.96 -11.55 36.12
CA GLN A 422 12.55 -12.30 37.24
C GLN A 422 12.98 -11.37 38.39
N SER A 423 13.59 -10.23 38.07
CA SER A 423 14.01 -9.23 39.06
C SER A 423 12.80 -8.57 39.74
N THR A 424 11.76 -8.24 38.98
CA THR A 424 10.49 -7.70 39.49
C THR A 424 9.77 -8.72 40.36
N ALA A 425 9.80 -10.02 40.04
CA ALA A 425 9.18 -11.05 40.87
C ALA A 425 9.83 -11.20 42.27
N GLN A 426 11.10 -10.80 42.41
CA GLN A 426 11.81 -10.81 43.69
C GLN A 426 11.60 -9.53 44.52
N SER A 427 11.24 -8.40 43.89
CA SER A 427 10.85 -7.18 44.61
C SER A 427 9.33 -7.15 44.77
N SER A 428 8.80 -6.80 45.94
CA SER A 428 7.35 -6.83 46.23
C SER A 428 6.56 -5.72 45.50
N THR A 429 6.67 -5.66 44.18
CA THR A 429 6.05 -4.67 43.30
C THR A 429 4.68 -5.15 42.80
N THR A 430 3.80 -4.19 42.51
CA THR A 430 2.38 -4.41 42.22
C THR A 430 2.17 -5.30 41.00
N GLY A 431 1.39 -6.38 41.15
CA GLY A 431 1.18 -7.43 40.13
C GLY A 431 0.60 -6.98 38.77
N THR A 432 0.12 -5.74 38.66
CA THR A 432 -0.32 -5.14 37.39
C THR A 432 0.83 -4.97 36.39
N ASP A 433 2.04 -4.59 36.83
CA ASP A 433 3.19 -4.41 35.94
C ASP A 433 3.74 -5.74 35.42
N VAL A 434 3.69 -6.78 36.25
CA VAL A 434 4.13 -8.14 35.88
C VAL A 434 3.24 -8.72 34.78
N ASN A 435 1.93 -8.46 34.82
CA ASN A 435 1.01 -8.89 33.77
C ASN A 435 1.25 -8.15 32.45
N ALA A 436 1.47 -6.84 32.47
CA ALA A 436 1.78 -6.05 31.27
C ALA A 436 3.09 -6.52 30.62
N MET A 437 4.15 -6.73 31.41
CA MET A 437 5.41 -7.29 30.92
C MET A 437 5.25 -8.70 30.36
N SER A 438 4.41 -9.53 30.97
CA SER A 438 4.15 -10.90 30.50
C SER A 438 3.41 -10.91 29.17
N GLN A 439 2.48 -9.96 28.95
CA GLN A 439 1.81 -9.80 27.67
C GLN A 439 2.79 -9.33 26.59
N GLN A 440 3.60 -8.31 26.88
CA GLN A 440 4.60 -7.79 25.95
C GLN A 440 5.64 -8.87 25.56
N LEU A 441 6.06 -9.70 26.51
CA LEU A 441 6.96 -10.82 26.25
C LEU A 441 6.33 -11.83 25.27
N ARG A 442 5.04 -12.17 25.46
CA ARG A 442 4.32 -13.07 24.57
C ARG A 442 4.21 -12.51 23.15
N GLU A 443 3.85 -11.23 23.02
CA GLU A 443 3.74 -10.56 21.72
C GLU A 443 5.09 -10.55 20.98
N LEU A 444 6.19 -10.28 21.69
CA LEU A 444 7.54 -10.34 21.10
C LEU A 444 7.95 -11.75 20.69
N GLN A 445 7.59 -12.77 21.48
CA GLN A 445 7.84 -14.17 21.14
C GLN A 445 7.09 -14.57 19.86
N GLU A 446 5.79 -14.25 19.77
CA GLU A 446 4.97 -14.53 18.59
C GLU A 446 5.50 -13.81 17.34
N GLU A 447 5.92 -12.55 17.48
CA GLU A 447 6.47 -11.78 16.37
C GLU A 447 7.85 -12.29 15.93
N ASN A 448 8.69 -12.76 16.86
CA ASN A 448 9.99 -13.37 16.56
C ASN A 448 9.81 -14.71 15.83
N ASP A 449 8.87 -15.55 16.29
CA ASP A 449 8.52 -16.81 15.62
C ASP A 449 8.00 -16.58 14.20
N PHE A 450 7.15 -15.57 14.01
CA PHE A 450 6.68 -15.15 12.69
C PHE A 450 7.85 -14.76 11.78
N LEU A 451 8.79 -13.95 12.29
CA LEU A 451 9.97 -13.57 11.52
C LEU A 451 10.80 -14.79 11.11
N ARG A 452 11.05 -15.75 12.01
CA ARG A 452 11.77 -16.99 11.68
C ARG A 452 11.10 -17.77 10.54
N GLN A 453 9.77 -17.88 10.57
CA GLN A 453 9.02 -18.54 9.50
C GLN A 453 9.13 -17.79 8.15
N GLU A 454 9.03 -16.47 8.15
CA GLU A 454 9.20 -15.67 6.93
C GLU A 454 10.63 -15.76 6.37
N PHE A 455 11.63 -15.82 7.24
CA PHE A 455 13.02 -16.05 6.83
C PHE A 455 13.18 -17.40 6.12
N ASP A 456 12.62 -18.47 6.70
CA ASP A 456 12.71 -19.80 6.10
C ASP A 456 12.00 -19.88 4.75
N LYS A 457 10.86 -19.19 4.60
CA LYS A 457 10.17 -19.04 3.31
C LYS A 457 11.04 -18.27 2.30
N LEU A 458 11.64 -17.16 2.70
CA LEU A 458 12.51 -16.36 1.85
C LEU A 458 13.73 -17.17 1.40
N LYS A 459 14.37 -17.87 2.34
CA LYS A 459 15.50 -18.77 2.08
C LYS A 459 15.13 -19.87 1.10
N THR A 460 13.96 -20.51 1.28
CA THR A 460 13.47 -21.56 0.37
C THR A 460 13.25 -21.03 -1.05
N ARG A 461 12.65 -19.83 -1.20
CA ARG A 461 12.49 -19.19 -2.51
C ARG A 461 13.84 -18.88 -3.17
N TYR A 462 14.80 -18.40 -2.40
CA TYR A 462 16.13 -18.10 -2.89
C TYR A 462 16.91 -19.36 -3.31
N GLU A 463 16.84 -20.44 -2.53
CA GLU A 463 17.42 -21.73 -2.92
C GLU A 463 16.80 -22.26 -4.20
N ALA A 464 15.50 -22.07 -4.41
CA ALA A 464 14.82 -22.45 -5.67
C ALA A 464 15.27 -21.61 -6.88
N LEU A 465 15.61 -20.33 -6.69
CA LEU A 465 16.12 -19.44 -7.73
C LEU A 465 17.59 -19.70 -8.08
N THR A 466 18.38 -20.16 -7.12
CA THR A 466 19.83 -20.34 -7.27
C THR A 466 20.25 -21.76 -7.57
N LYS A 467 19.45 -22.78 -7.23
CA LYS A 467 19.70 -24.14 -7.70
C LYS A 467 19.42 -24.23 -9.20
N PRO A 468 20.42 -24.56 -10.03
CA PRO A 468 20.15 -24.88 -11.42
C PRO A 468 19.16 -26.06 -11.46
N PRO A 469 18.20 -26.08 -12.40
CA PRO A 469 17.24 -27.17 -12.51
C PRO A 469 18.02 -28.47 -12.63
N ALA A 470 17.82 -29.38 -11.66
CA ALA A 470 18.45 -30.68 -11.66
C ALA A 470 18.22 -31.31 -13.03
N SER A 471 19.30 -31.56 -13.76
CA SER A 471 19.26 -32.17 -15.08
C SER A 471 18.48 -33.48 -14.96
N VAL A 472 17.30 -33.49 -15.56
CA VAL A 472 16.45 -34.69 -15.69
C VAL A 472 17.28 -35.71 -16.44
N SER A 473 17.93 -36.59 -15.68
CA SER A 473 18.72 -37.69 -16.19
C SER A 473 17.72 -38.65 -16.83
N ARG A 474 17.46 -38.47 -18.12
CA ARG A 474 16.69 -39.41 -18.95
C ARG A 474 17.35 -40.78 -18.83
N LYS A 475 16.81 -41.61 -17.94
CA LYS A 475 17.05 -43.05 -17.87
C LYS A 475 16.69 -43.61 -19.24
N LYS A 476 17.70 -43.84 -20.08
CA LYS A 476 17.59 -44.52 -21.37
C LYS A 476 17.20 -45.98 -21.08
N SER A 477 15.90 -46.26 -21.09
CA SER A 477 15.35 -47.61 -21.09
C SER A 477 15.83 -48.33 -22.34
N ARG A 478 16.83 -49.20 -22.17
CA ARG A 478 17.36 -50.08 -23.21
C ARG A 478 16.41 -51.27 -23.31
N SER A 479 15.50 -51.21 -24.27
CA SER A 479 14.67 -52.33 -24.70
C SER A 479 15.59 -53.47 -25.17
N LYS A 480 15.51 -54.62 -24.51
CA LYS A 480 15.99 -55.90 -25.04
C LYS A 480 14.82 -56.48 -25.83
N GLU A 481 14.95 -56.49 -27.15
CA GLU A 481 14.13 -57.29 -28.04
C GLU A 481 14.80 -58.67 -28.15
N LYS A 482 13.98 -59.72 -28.04
CA LYS A 482 14.35 -61.13 -28.13
C LYS A 482 13.35 -61.78 -29.07
#